data_AF-A0A1Y6M543-F1
#
_entry.id   AF-A0A1Y6M543-F1
#
_cell.length_a   1.000
_cell.length_b   1.000
_cell.length_c   1.000
_cell.angle_alpha   90.00
_cell.angle_beta   90.00
_cell.angle_gamma   90.00
#
_symmetry.space_group_name_H-M   'P 1'
#
loop_
_entity.id
_entity.type
_entity.pdbx_description
1 polymer ?
#
loop_
_entity_poly.entity_id
_entity_poly.type
_entity_poly.pdbx_seq_one_letter_code
_entity_poly.pdbx_strand_id
1 'polypeptide(L)'
;MPQQHNTNSTTSGAGYFFQGLQLAFQPGTRRFVLIPLVINVVLLGSAFATLLTHLSGWIDNWLSYLPSWLEWLSYILWPLLAIAALVSFSYFFSTIANWIAAPFNGLLAEYLEAKLTGQTPPDDSFKALITDLPRTMGREWTKLKYYLPKAIGLLILMWIPAIGQTVAPILWFLFNAWMMTIQYVDYPFDNHKVPFPEMRDALKQKRGQALSFGAVVMLLTMVPIINLFVMPIAVCGATAMWVDHYRSQFKRY
;
A
#
# COMPACT_ATOMS: atom_id res chain seq x y z
N MET A 1 -29.99 10.95 5.41
CA MET A 1 -30.38 10.99 3.98
C MET A 1 -29.26 10.36 3.18
N PRO A 2 -29.50 9.29 2.42
CA PRO A 2 -28.48 8.73 1.54
C PRO A 2 -28.21 9.75 0.42
N GLN A 3 -26.97 10.20 0.30
CA GLN A 3 -26.55 11.03 -0.83
C GLN A 3 -26.74 10.22 -2.11
N GLN A 4 -27.70 10.62 -2.96
CA GLN A 4 -27.82 10.11 -4.32
C GLN A 4 -26.50 10.39 -5.05
N HIS A 5 -25.73 9.34 -5.35
CA HIS A 5 -24.56 9.46 -6.22
C HIS A 5 -25.05 9.78 -7.63
N ASN A 6 -24.84 11.03 -8.02
CA ASN A 6 -25.13 11.50 -9.37
C ASN A 6 -24.21 10.75 -10.34
N THR A 7 -24.77 9.89 -11.18
CA THR A 7 -24.06 8.99 -12.10
C THR A 7 -23.34 9.70 -13.27
N ASN A 8 -23.19 11.02 -13.19
CA ASN A 8 -22.52 11.88 -14.18
C ASN A 8 -21.41 12.72 -13.54
N SER A 9 -20.65 12.16 -12.61
CA SER A 9 -19.48 12.86 -12.07
C SER A 9 -18.33 12.76 -13.10
N THR A 10 -17.96 13.89 -13.71
CA THR A 10 -16.72 14.04 -14.52
C THR A 10 -15.50 14.09 -13.60
N THR A 11 -15.48 13.22 -12.58
CA THR A 11 -14.45 13.22 -11.55
C THR A 11 -13.17 12.70 -12.18
N SER A 12 -12.13 13.54 -12.15
CA SER A 12 -10.80 13.11 -12.58
C SER A 12 -10.28 12.01 -11.65
N GLY A 13 -9.30 11.24 -12.10
CA GLY A 13 -8.69 10.20 -11.24
C GLY A 13 -8.17 10.77 -9.92
N ALA A 14 -7.50 11.93 -9.97
CA ALA A 14 -7.10 12.68 -8.78
C ALA A 14 -8.29 13.06 -7.87
N GLY A 15 -9.44 13.40 -8.45
CA GLY A 15 -10.66 13.72 -7.70
C GLY A 15 -11.13 12.57 -6.82
N TYR A 16 -11.01 11.32 -7.27
CA TYR A 16 -11.34 10.15 -6.47
C TYR A 16 -10.46 9.98 -5.23
N PHE A 17 -9.20 10.43 -5.26
CA PHE A 17 -8.36 10.42 -4.05
C PHE A 17 -8.91 11.37 -2.98
N PHE A 18 -9.26 12.60 -3.37
CA PHE A 18 -9.84 13.58 -2.44
C PHE A 18 -11.25 13.20 -1.97
N GLN A 19 -12.04 12.54 -2.83
CA GLN A 19 -13.29 11.91 -2.41
C GLN A 19 -13.02 10.80 -1.39
N GLY A 20 -12.00 9.96 -1.64
CA GLY A 20 -11.52 8.95 -0.71
C GLY A 20 -11.13 9.52 0.65
N LEU A 21 -10.52 10.71 0.68
CA LEU A 21 -10.17 11.41 1.91
C LEU A 21 -11.42 11.72 2.73
N GLN A 22 -12.46 12.26 2.09
CA GLN A 22 -13.73 12.52 2.78
C GLN A 22 -14.38 11.22 3.26
N LEU A 23 -14.42 10.18 2.42
CA LEU A 23 -15.03 8.89 2.73
C LEU A 23 -14.34 8.15 3.88
N ALA A 24 -13.01 8.19 3.94
CA ALA A 24 -12.21 7.51 4.96
C ALA A 24 -12.51 8.02 6.38
N PHE A 25 -12.80 9.31 6.52
CA PHE A 25 -13.07 9.95 7.81
C PHE A 25 -14.56 10.04 8.18
N GLN A 26 -15.47 9.51 7.36
CA GLN A 26 -16.90 9.48 7.69
C GLN A 26 -17.20 8.54 8.88
N PRO A 27 -18.27 8.81 9.65
CA PRO A 27 -18.81 7.87 10.63
C PRO A 27 -19.07 6.49 10.01
N GLY A 28 -18.75 5.43 10.76
CA GLY A 28 -18.77 4.05 10.27
C GLY A 28 -17.46 3.63 9.61
N THR A 29 -17.01 4.34 8.57
CA THR A 29 -15.78 3.99 7.82
C THR A 29 -14.51 4.22 8.64
N ARG A 30 -14.46 5.28 9.45
CA ARG A 30 -13.26 5.65 10.23
C ARG A 30 -12.70 4.54 11.13
N ARG A 31 -13.52 3.58 11.58
CA ARG A 31 -13.06 2.46 12.43
C ARG A 31 -12.08 1.55 11.67
N PHE A 32 -12.34 1.30 10.38
CA PHE A 32 -11.49 0.49 9.51
C PHE A 32 -10.18 1.20 9.15
N VAL A 33 -10.12 2.52 9.33
CA VAL A 33 -8.91 3.34 9.17
C VAL A 33 -8.09 3.35 10.46
N LEU A 34 -8.75 3.59 11.59
CA LEU A 34 -8.08 3.76 12.88
C LEU A 34 -7.59 2.44 13.48
N ILE A 35 -8.33 1.33 13.32
CA ILE A 35 -7.95 0.03 13.91
C ILE A 35 -6.59 -0.45 13.39
N PRO A 36 -6.33 -0.55 12.07
CA PRO A 36 -5.02 -0.98 11.56
C PRO A 36 -3.91 -0.01 11.96
N LEU A 37 -4.19 1.30 11.98
CA LEU A 37 -3.22 2.32 12.36
C LEU A 37 -2.82 2.20 13.83
N VAL A 38 -3.79 2.02 14.74
CA VAL A 38 -3.52 1.82 16.17
C VAL A 38 -2.76 0.51 16.39
N ILE A 39 -3.16 -0.58 15.73
CA ILE A 39 -2.43 -1.86 15.79
C ILE A 39 -0.97 -1.66 15.35
N ASN A 40 -0.75 -0.97 14.24
CA ASN A 40 0.58 -0.71 13.71
C ASN A 40 1.42 0.15 14.67
N VAL A 41 0.87 1.24 15.22
CA VAL A 41 1.55 2.10 16.19
C VAL A 41 1.90 1.35 17.47
N VAL A 42 0.99 0.53 17.99
CA VAL A 42 1.23 -0.27 19.20
C VAL A 42 2.32 -1.31 18.94
N LEU A 43 2.20 -2.09 17.87
CA LEU A 43 3.17 -3.13 17.51
C LEU A 43 4.55 -2.55 17.22
N LEU A 44 4.62 -1.49 16.41
CA LEU A 44 5.88 -0.82 16.06
C LEU A 44 6.49 -0.20 17.30
N GLY A 45 5.69 0.53 18.08
CA GLY A 45 6.13 1.20 19.29
C GLY A 45 6.72 0.21 20.30
N SER A 46 6.02 -0.90 20.56
CA SER A 46 6.51 -1.92 21.49
C SER A 46 7.77 -2.63 20.99
N ALA A 47 7.79 -2.99 19.70
CA ALA A 47 8.92 -3.71 19.12
C ALA A 47 10.16 -2.81 18.99
N PHE A 48 9.98 -1.54 18.63
CA PHE A 48 11.05 -0.55 18.57
C PHE A 48 11.57 -0.20 19.97
N ALA A 49 10.69 -0.07 20.97
CA ALA A 49 11.11 0.10 22.36
C ALA A 49 11.98 -1.07 22.82
N THR A 50 11.54 -2.30 22.53
CA THR A 50 12.30 -3.53 22.86
C THR A 50 13.65 -3.57 22.14
N LEU A 51 13.68 -3.18 20.87
CA LEU A 51 14.91 -3.07 20.10
C LEU A 51 15.86 -2.10 20.80
N LEU A 52 15.44 -0.86 21.07
CA LEU A 52 16.29 0.15 21.69
C LEU A 52 16.80 -0.24 23.07
N THR A 53 16.00 -0.96 23.87
CA THR A 53 16.44 -1.42 25.20
C THR A 53 17.49 -2.54 25.14
N HIS A 54 17.49 -3.36 24.10
CA HIS A 54 18.42 -4.49 23.97
C HIS A 54 19.54 -4.26 22.94
N LEU A 55 19.44 -3.22 22.11
CA LEU A 55 20.33 -2.97 20.97
C LEU A 55 21.80 -2.90 21.39
N SER A 56 22.11 -2.09 22.40
CA SER A 56 23.48 -1.96 22.92
C SER A 56 24.01 -3.30 23.40
N GLY A 57 23.26 -4.00 24.24
CA GLY A 57 23.66 -5.30 24.78
C GLY A 57 23.88 -6.36 23.69
N TRP A 58 23.07 -6.37 22.63
CA TRP A 58 23.29 -7.28 21.50
C TRP A 58 24.56 -6.93 20.72
N ILE A 59 24.77 -5.65 20.41
CA ILE A 59 25.97 -5.19 19.68
C ILE A 59 27.23 -5.45 20.52
N ASP A 60 27.21 -5.09 21.80
CA ASP A 60 28.35 -5.25 22.71
C ASP A 60 28.70 -6.74 22.87
N ASN A 61 27.70 -7.63 22.96
CA ASN A 61 27.92 -9.07 22.97
C ASN A 61 28.60 -9.56 21.69
N TRP A 62 28.19 -9.05 20.52
CA TRP A 62 28.81 -9.43 19.25
C TRP A 62 30.24 -8.90 19.13
N LEU A 63 30.49 -7.68 19.62
CA LEU A 63 31.82 -7.09 19.63
C LEU A 63 32.73 -7.74 20.68
N SER A 64 32.19 -8.42 21.70
CA SER A 64 32.99 -9.12 22.70
C SER A 64 33.83 -10.28 22.13
N TYR A 65 33.46 -10.79 20.94
CA TYR A 65 34.24 -11.78 20.20
C TYR A 65 35.46 -11.18 19.48
N LEU A 66 35.61 -9.85 19.44
CA LEU A 66 36.78 -9.22 18.84
C LEU A 66 38.01 -9.43 19.74
N PRO A 67 39.14 -9.91 19.19
CA PRO A 67 40.39 -9.95 19.92
C PRO A 67 40.87 -8.53 20.26
N SER A 68 41.60 -8.37 21.36
CA SER A 68 41.99 -7.06 21.91
C SER A 68 42.73 -6.15 20.94
N TRP A 69 43.54 -6.70 20.02
CA TRP A 69 44.24 -5.90 19.01
C TRP A 69 43.31 -5.27 17.95
N LEU A 70 42.05 -5.73 17.86
CA LEU A 70 40.99 -5.17 17.01
C LEU A 70 40.00 -4.28 17.78
N GLU A 71 40.24 -3.99 19.07
CA GLU A 71 39.30 -3.21 19.88
C GLU A 71 38.98 -1.83 19.27
N TRP A 72 39.96 -1.21 18.59
CA TRP A 72 39.77 0.06 17.88
C TRP A 72 38.65 0.01 16.81
N LEU A 73 38.37 -1.18 16.27
CA LEU A 73 37.34 -1.39 15.25
C LEU A 73 35.93 -1.27 15.84
N SER A 74 35.76 -1.49 17.15
CA SER A 74 34.48 -1.36 17.85
C SER A 74 33.87 0.04 17.70
N TYR A 75 34.68 1.10 17.76
CA TYR A 75 34.23 2.49 17.58
C TYR A 75 33.57 2.74 16.21
N ILE A 76 33.96 1.98 15.18
CA ILE A 76 33.42 2.07 13.83
C ILE A 76 32.25 1.09 13.65
N LEU A 77 32.42 -0.15 14.11
CA LEU A 77 31.43 -1.20 13.95
C LEU A 77 30.17 -0.94 14.77
N TRP A 78 30.29 -0.36 15.96
CA TRP A 78 29.13 -0.11 16.82
C TRP A 78 28.06 0.77 16.12
N PRO A 79 28.37 1.99 15.62
CA PRO A 79 27.38 2.81 14.93
C PRO A 79 26.91 2.16 13.62
N LEU A 80 27.79 1.46 12.91
CA LEU A 80 27.43 0.76 11.67
C LEU A 80 26.41 -0.36 11.94
N LEU A 81 26.64 -1.18 12.96
CA LEU A 81 25.75 -2.26 13.38
C LEU A 81 24.44 -1.70 13.94
N ALA A 82 24.48 -0.61 14.70
CA ALA A 82 23.28 0.06 15.18
C ALA A 82 22.42 0.57 14.03
N ILE A 83 23.00 1.26 13.05
CA ILE A 83 22.28 1.73 11.86
C ILE A 83 21.75 0.53 11.06
N ALA A 84 22.58 -0.48 10.81
CA ALA A 84 22.18 -1.67 10.07
C ALA A 84 21.02 -2.41 10.76
N ALA A 85 21.05 -2.53 12.09
CA ALA A 85 19.98 -3.13 12.88
C ALA A 85 18.70 -2.30 12.80
N LEU A 86 18.78 -0.97 12.97
CA LEU A 86 17.64 -0.08 12.87
C LEU A 86 16.99 -0.11 11.48
N VAL A 87 17.79 -0.06 10.42
CA VAL A 87 17.32 -0.14 9.03
C VAL A 87 16.69 -1.50 8.77
N SER A 88 17.39 -2.59 9.10
CA SER A 88 16.88 -3.95 8.89
C SER A 88 15.58 -4.20 9.65
N PHE A 89 15.52 -3.77 10.91
CA PHE A 89 14.31 -3.85 11.72
C PHE A 89 13.17 -3.04 11.11
N SER A 90 13.43 -1.81 10.67
CA SER A 90 12.42 -0.95 10.05
C SER A 90 11.84 -1.57 8.78
N TYR A 91 12.68 -2.14 7.91
CA TYR A 91 12.23 -2.83 6.68
C TYR A 91 11.47 -4.11 6.99
N PHE A 92 11.96 -4.94 7.91
CA PHE A 92 11.31 -6.17 8.32
C PHE A 92 9.92 -5.89 8.91
N PHE A 93 9.86 -4.95 9.86
CA PHE A 93 8.61 -4.56 10.49
C PHE A 93 7.64 -3.93 9.48
N SER A 94 8.12 -3.02 8.61
CA SER A 94 7.26 -2.43 7.56
C SER A 94 6.67 -3.49 6.63
N THR A 95 7.42 -4.55 6.33
CA THR A 95 6.93 -5.67 5.52
C THR A 95 5.80 -6.41 6.24
N ILE A 96 5.99 -6.74 7.52
CA ILE A 96 4.96 -7.39 8.35
C ILE A 96 3.72 -6.49 8.49
N ALA A 97 3.89 -5.20 8.78
CA ALA A 97 2.79 -4.26 8.91
C ALA A 97 1.96 -4.16 7.63
N ASN A 98 2.61 -4.13 6.46
CA ASN A 98 1.92 -4.14 5.17
C ASN A 98 1.13 -5.44 4.96
N TRP A 99 1.67 -6.58 5.35
CA TRP A 99 0.98 -7.88 5.27
C TRP A 99 -0.22 -7.94 6.20
N ILE A 100 -0.10 -7.42 7.43
CA ILE A 100 -1.21 -7.32 8.39
C ILE A 100 -2.28 -6.37 7.87
N ALA A 101 -1.91 -5.26 7.21
CA ALA A 101 -2.86 -4.26 6.70
C ALA A 101 -3.63 -4.73 5.45
N ALA A 102 -3.03 -5.57 4.60
CA ALA A 102 -3.64 -6.07 3.37
C ALA A 102 -5.09 -6.60 3.52
N PRO A 103 -5.41 -7.48 4.49
CA PRO A 103 -6.78 -7.96 4.66
C PRO A 103 -7.76 -6.88 5.15
N PHE A 104 -7.31 -5.92 5.96
CA PHE A 104 -8.15 -4.79 6.38
C PHE A 104 -8.52 -3.88 5.21
N ASN A 105 -7.63 -3.73 4.23
CA ASN A 105 -7.92 -2.96 3.01
C ASN A 105 -9.01 -3.61 2.15
N GLY A 106 -9.02 -4.95 2.07
CA GLY A 106 -10.09 -5.71 1.42
C GLY A 106 -11.45 -5.45 2.07
N LEU A 107 -11.53 -5.61 3.40
CA LEU A 107 -12.76 -5.33 4.16
C LEU A 107 -13.21 -3.88 4.06
N LEU A 108 -12.28 -2.93 4.12
CA LEU A 108 -12.60 -1.51 3.95
C LEU A 108 -13.24 -1.26 2.59
N ALA A 109 -12.73 -1.89 1.52
CA ALA A 109 -13.32 -1.79 0.19
C ALA A 109 -14.72 -2.43 0.13
N GLU A 110 -14.94 -3.61 0.71
CA GLU A 110 -16.28 -4.26 0.74
C GLU A 110 -17.30 -3.42 1.51
N TYR A 111 -16.94 -2.99 2.72
CA TYR A 111 -17.79 -2.16 3.56
C TYR A 111 -18.17 -0.85 2.86
N LEU A 112 -17.18 -0.20 2.23
CA LEU A 112 -17.42 1.05 1.54
C LEU A 112 -18.27 0.86 0.28
N GLU A 113 -18.04 -0.21 -0.48
CA GLU A 113 -18.88 -0.53 -1.64
C GLU A 113 -20.34 -0.74 -1.23
N ALA A 114 -20.58 -1.51 -0.17
CA ALA A 114 -21.93 -1.72 0.36
C ALA A 114 -22.57 -0.38 0.75
N LYS A 115 -21.82 0.48 1.45
CA LYS A 115 -22.26 1.82 1.86
C LYS A 115 -22.58 2.72 0.66
N LEU A 116 -21.75 2.75 -0.38
CA LEU A 116 -21.95 3.57 -1.57
C LEU A 116 -23.09 3.06 -2.47
N THR A 117 -23.36 1.75 -2.43
CA THR A 117 -24.40 1.12 -3.27
C THR A 117 -25.73 0.92 -2.55
N GLY A 118 -25.82 1.30 -1.27
CA GLY A 118 -27.02 1.12 -0.43
C GLY A 118 -27.32 -0.34 -0.09
N GLN A 119 -26.32 -1.22 -0.17
CA GLN A 119 -26.44 -2.64 0.18
C GLN A 119 -26.06 -2.87 1.65
N THR A 120 -26.55 -3.95 2.24
CA THR A 120 -26.09 -4.37 3.56
C THR A 120 -24.62 -4.81 3.49
N PRO A 121 -23.76 -4.30 4.38
CA PRO A 121 -22.39 -4.77 4.48
C PRO A 121 -22.36 -6.29 4.72
N PRO A 122 -21.42 -7.03 4.14
CA PRO A 122 -21.23 -8.44 4.48
C PRO A 122 -20.94 -8.58 5.99
N ASP A 123 -21.35 -9.71 6.59
CA ASP A 123 -21.10 -9.98 8.01
C ASP A 123 -19.59 -9.95 8.28
N ASP A 124 -19.16 -9.03 9.15
CA ASP A 124 -17.78 -8.75 9.59
C ASP A 124 -17.18 -9.96 10.37
N SER A 125 -17.11 -11.15 9.76
CA SER A 125 -16.48 -12.30 10.41
C SER A 125 -14.98 -12.30 10.14
N PHE A 126 -14.19 -12.08 11.20
CA PHE A 126 -12.74 -12.31 11.21
C PHE A 126 -12.35 -13.68 10.59
N LYS A 127 -13.25 -14.66 10.65
CA LYS A 127 -13.09 -15.97 10.03
C LYS A 127 -13.11 -15.92 8.49
N ALA A 128 -13.96 -15.08 7.90
CA ALA A 128 -13.98 -14.86 6.45
C ALA A 128 -12.67 -14.22 5.99
N LEU A 129 -12.18 -13.22 6.74
CA LEU A 129 -10.89 -12.57 6.49
C LEU A 129 -9.71 -13.55 6.48
N ILE A 130 -9.65 -14.47 7.45
CA ILE A 130 -8.60 -15.51 7.48
C ILE A 130 -8.75 -16.50 6.32
N THR A 131 -9.99 -16.82 5.93
CA THR A 131 -10.25 -17.75 4.81
C THR A 131 -9.84 -17.14 3.47
N ASP A 132 -9.95 -15.82 3.33
CA ASP A 132 -9.54 -15.09 2.11
C ASP A 132 -8.04 -14.77 2.05
N LEU A 133 -7.29 -14.87 3.16
CA LEU A 133 -5.85 -14.57 3.20
C LEU A 133 -5.04 -15.26 2.09
N PRO A 134 -5.17 -16.57 1.82
CA PRO A 134 -4.38 -17.22 0.77
C PRO A 134 -4.63 -16.61 -0.61
N ARG A 135 -5.88 -16.23 -0.89
CA ARG A 135 -6.29 -15.62 -2.14
C ARG A 135 -5.72 -14.21 -2.27
N THR A 136 -5.90 -13.36 -1.25
CA THR A 136 -5.37 -11.99 -1.23
C THR A 136 -3.84 -11.98 -1.33
N MET A 137 -3.15 -12.90 -0.64
CA MET A 137 -1.69 -13.05 -0.76
C MET A 137 -1.27 -13.49 -2.17
N GLY A 138 -2.00 -14.43 -2.78
CA GLY A 138 -1.77 -14.82 -4.17
C GLY A 138 -1.98 -13.66 -5.17
N ARG A 139 -2.91 -12.76 -4.86
CA ARG A 139 -3.15 -11.53 -5.63
C ARG A 139 -1.99 -10.55 -5.51
N GLU A 140 -1.50 -10.28 -4.30
CA GLU A 140 -0.31 -9.45 -4.07
C GLU A 140 0.94 -10.02 -4.76
N TRP A 141 1.11 -11.35 -4.75
CA TRP A 141 2.18 -12.02 -5.49
C TRP A 141 2.07 -11.80 -7.00
N THR A 142 0.85 -11.77 -7.54
CA THR A 142 0.59 -11.46 -8.95
C THR A 142 0.96 -10.01 -9.28
N LYS A 143 0.65 -9.05 -8.40
CA LYS A 143 1.10 -7.64 -8.53
C LYS A 143 2.62 -7.55 -8.52
N LEU A 144 3.30 -8.27 -7.62
CA LEU A 144 4.76 -8.29 -7.56
C LEU A 144 5.39 -8.86 -8.83
N LYS A 145 4.87 -9.99 -9.34
CA LYS A 145 5.28 -10.59 -10.62
C LYS A 145 5.07 -9.64 -11.81
N TYR A 146 4.02 -8.82 -11.76
CA TYR A 146 3.79 -7.79 -12.77
C TYR A 146 4.78 -6.62 -12.62
N TYR A 147 5.10 -6.21 -11.39
CA TYR A 147 5.97 -5.07 -11.08
C TYR A 147 7.43 -5.33 -11.41
N LEU A 148 7.98 -6.42 -10.86
CA LEU A 148 9.41 -6.71 -10.82
C LEU A 148 10.11 -6.67 -12.19
N PRO A 149 9.63 -7.37 -13.25
CA PRO A 149 10.32 -7.35 -14.54
C PRO A 149 10.34 -5.95 -15.18
N LYS A 150 9.30 -5.14 -14.97
CA LYS A 150 9.25 -3.76 -15.52
C LYS A 150 10.12 -2.81 -14.72
N ALA A 151 10.13 -2.95 -13.39
CA ALA A 151 11.02 -2.21 -12.52
C ALA A 151 12.49 -2.50 -12.87
N ILE A 152 12.86 -3.77 -13.06
CA ILE A 152 14.20 -4.16 -13.51
C ILE A 152 14.53 -3.56 -14.88
N GLY A 153 13.60 -3.64 -15.85
CA GLY A 153 13.81 -3.04 -17.17
C GLY A 153 14.04 -1.53 -17.12
N LEU A 154 13.28 -0.80 -16.29
CA LEU A 154 13.47 0.64 -16.09
C LEU A 154 14.74 0.96 -15.32
N LEU A 155 15.13 0.09 -14.37
CA LEU A 155 16.39 0.22 -13.66
C LEU A 155 17.55 0.11 -14.66
N ILE A 156 17.56 -0.92 -15.52
CA ILE A 156 18.56 -1.10 -16.58
C ILE A 156 18.58 0.12 -17.51
N LEU A 157 17.43 0.68 -17.87
CA LEU A 157 17.33 1.88 -18.70
C LEU A 157 18.05 3.09 -18.07
N MET A 158 18.03 3.24 -16.73
CA MET A 158 18.74 4.33 -16.03
C MET A 158 20.26 4.28 -16.18
N TRP A 159 20.83 3.09 -16.49
CA TRP A 159 22.27 2.93 -16.71
C TRP A 159 22.72 3.38 -18.10
N ILE A 160 21.80 3.60 -19.05
CA ILE A 160 22.14 4.06 -20.39
C ILE A 160 22.50 5.56 -20.32
N PRO A 161 23.74 5.96 -20.68
CA PRO A 161 24.14 7.37 -20.65
C PRO A 161 23.21 8.25 -21.51
N ALA A 162 22.99 9.50 -21.07
CA ALA A 162 22.08 10.50 -21.66
C ALA A 162 20.57 10.13 -21.66
N ILE A 163 20.18 8.98 -22.19
CA ILE A 163 18.76 8.54 -22.26
C ILE A 163 18.24 8.17 -20.86
N GLY A 164 19.04 7.44 -20.10
CA GLY A 164 18.68 6.94 -18.79
C GLY A 164 18.42 8.03 -17.75
N GLN A 165 19.10 9.18 -17.87
CA GLN A 165 18.92 10.29 -16.92
C GLN A 165 17.77 11.22 -17.31
N THR A 166 17.34 11.22 -18.57
CA THR A 166 16.30 12.12 -19.09
C THR A 166 14.93 11.45 -19.16
N VAL A 167 14.86 10.27 -19.78
CA VAL A 167 13.59 9.57 -20.04
C VAL A 167 13.23 8.61 -18.89
N ALA A 168 14.21 7.93 -18.32
CA ALA A 168 13.92 6.88 -17.34
C ALA A 168 13.25 7.41 -16.05
N PRO A 169 13.60 8.58 -15.47
CA PRO A 169 12.90 9.09 -14.28
C PRO A 169 11.42 9.37 -14.56
N ILE A 170 11.09 9.88 -15.75
CA ILE A 170 9.71 10.14 -16.17
C ILE A 170 8.94 8.82 -16.31
N LEU A 171 9.52 7.84 -17.01
CA LEU A 171 8.91 6.51 -17.15
C LEU A 171 8.78 5.79 -15.80
N TRP A 172 9.76 5.95 -14.91
CA TRP A 172 9.72 5.42 -13.55
C TRP A 172 8.58 6.03 -12.75
N PHE A 173 8.42 7.35 -12.80
CA PHE A 173 7.31 8.05 -12.15
C PHE A 173 5.96 7.55 -12.69
N LEU A 174 5.78 7.54 -14.02
CA LEU A 174 4.53 7.11 -14.64
C LEU A 174 4.21 5.63 -14.34
N PHE A 175 5.23 4.78 -14.33
CA PHE A 175 5.07 3.37 -14.00
C PHE A 175 4.67 3.16 -12.54
N ASN A 176 5.31 3.87 -11.60
CA ASN A 176 4.95 3.77 -10.19
C ASN A 176 3.58 4.40 -9.91
N ALA A 177 3.21 5.51 -10.56
CA ALA A 177 1.86 6.04 -10.52
C ALA A 177 0.83 5.01 -11.01
N TRP A 178 1.08 4.38 -12.16
CA TRP A 178 0.25 3.27 -12.64
C TRP A 178 0.15 2.12 -11.64
N MET A 179 1.27 1.76 -11.01
CA MET A 179 1.31 0.66 -10.05
C MET A 179 0.57 0.99 -8.74
N MET A 180 0.61 2.24 -8.27
CA MET A 180 -0.22 2.70 -7.16
C MET A 180 -1.70 2.53 -7.46
N THR A 181 -2.13 2.87 -8.68
CA THR A 181 -3.52 2.65 -9.08
C THR A 181 -3.88 1.17 -9.09
N ILE A 182 -3.04 0.32 -9.67
CA ILE A 182 -3.24 -1.14 -9.60
C ILE A 182 -3.33 -1.59 -8.14
N GLN A 183 -2.42 -1.14 -7.27
CA GLN A 183 -2.37 -1.60 -5.88
C GLN A 183 -3.72 -1.41 -5.17
N TYR A 184 -4.33 -0.24 -5.32
CA TYR A 184 -5.54 0.16 -4.58
C TYR A 184 -6.85 -0.17 -5.31
N VAL A 185 -6.92 -0.01 -6.63
CA VAL A 185 -8.12 -0.36 -7.41
C VAL A 185 -8.31 -1.87 -7.48
N ASP A 186 -7.26 -2.66 -7.31
CA ASP A 186 -7.40 -4.11 -7.32
C ASP A 186 -8.21 -4.66 -6.13
N TYR A 187 -8.29 -3.97 -4.98
CA TYR A 187 -9.08 -4.46 -3.84
C TYR A 187 -10.55 -4.74 -4.20
N PRO A 188 -11.35 -3.79 -4.72
CA PRO A 188 -12.73 -4.07 -5.11
C PRO A 188 -12.87 -5.07 -6.28
N PHE A 189 -11.92 -5.09 -7.22
CA PHE A 189 -11.89 -6.10 -8.29
C PHE A 189 -11.65 -7.51 -7.74
N ASP A 190 -10.70 -7.65 -6.82
CA ASP A 190 -10.34 -8.93 -6.19
C ASP A 190 -11.45 -9.41 -5.24
N ASN A 191 -12.18 -8.52 -4.57
CA ASN A 191 -13.38 -8.89 -3.79
C ASN A 191 -14.45 -9.55 -4.67
N HIS A 192 -14.54 -9.14 -5.94
CA HIS A 192 -15.40 -9.76 -6.97
C HIS A 192 -14.67 -10.86 -7.77
N LYS A 193 -13.49 -11.30 -7.32
CA LYS A 193 -12.70 -12.38 -7.96
C LYS A 193 -12.38 -12.14 -9.44
N VAL A 194 -12.38 -10.87 -9.88
CA VAL A 194 -12.10 -10.51 -11.26
C VAL A 194 -10.62 -10.84 -11.58
N PRO A 195 -10.32 -11.55 -12.68
CA PRO A 195 -8.95 -11.87 -13.05
C PRO A 195 -8.06 -10.63 -13.23
N PHE A 196 -6.80 -10.72 -12.79
CA PHE A 196 -5.84 -9.60 -12.86
C PHE A 196 -5.65 -9.03 -14.28
N PRO A 197 -5.58 -9.84 -15.36
CA PRO A 197 -5.48 -9.32 -16.72
C PRO A 197 -6.68 -8.45 -17.11
N GLU A 198 -7.90 -8.85 -16.73
CA GLU A 198 -9.13 -8.12 -17.05
C GLU A 198 -9.19 -6.79 -16.31
N MET A 199 -8.88 -6.78 -15.01
CA MET A 199 -8.75 -5.55 -14.22
C MET A 199 -7.77 -4.58 -14.87
N ARG A 200 -6.59 -5.07 -15.25
CA ARG A 200 -5.56 -4.27 -15.93
C ARG A 200 -6.07 -3.69 -17.25
N ASP A 201 -6.76 -4.49 -18.05
CA ASP A 201 -7.24 -4.07 -19.35
C ASP A 201 -8.42 -3.09 -19.24
N ALA A 202 -9.25 -3.20 -18.19
CA ALA A 202 -10.24 -2.18 -17.83
C ALA A 202 -9.59 -0.85 -17.42
N LEU A 203 -8.53 -0.88 -16.58
CA LEU A 203 -7.76 0.32 -16.22
C LEU A 203 -7.12 0.98 -17.45
N LYS A 204 -6.66 0.19 -18.44
CA LYS A 204 -6.08 0.71 -19.68
C LYS A 204 -7.07 1.45 -20.58
N GLN A 205 -8.37 1.22 -20.44
CA GLN A 205 -9.37 1.99 -21.19
C GLN A 205 -9.50 3.42 -20.66
N LYS A 206 -9.14 3.66 -19.39
CA LYS A 206 -9.24 4.97 -18.72
C LYS A 206 -7.88 5.42 -18.14
N ARG A 207 -6.81 5.33 -18.95
CA ARG A 207 -5.41 5.59 -18.50
C ARG A 207 -5.20 6.94 -17.83
N GLY A 208 -5.83 8.01 -18.32
CA GLY A 208 -5.69 9.34 -17.73
C GLY A 208 -6.21 9.40 -16.29
N GLN A 209 -7.38 8.79 -16.02
CA GLN A 209 -7.90 8.66 -14.67
C GLN A 209 -7.00 7.76 -13.82
N ALA A 210 -6.61 6.60 -14.36
CA ALA A 210 -5.72 5.69 -13.64
C ALA A 210 -4.40 6.37 -13.24
N LEU A 211 -3.71 7.02 -14.17
CA LEU A 211 -2.42 7.68 -13.90
C LEU A 211 -2.55 8.87 -12.95
N SER A 212 -3.58 9.70 -13.11
CA SER A 212 -3.77 10.88 -12.23
C SER A 212 -4.09 10.47 -10.78
N PHE A 213 -4.90 9.43 -10.57
CA PHE A 213 -5.16 8.88 -9.24
C PHE A 213 -3.87 8.39 -8.59
N GLY A 214 -3.15 7.51 -9.27
CA GLY A 214 -1.93 6.91 -8.74
C GLY A 214 -0.77 7.89 -8.57
N ALA A 215 -0.70 8.94 -9.39
CA ALA A 215 0.27 10.02 -9.23
C ALA A 215 0.04 10.80 -7.93
N VAL A 216 -1.22 11.15 -7.61
CA VAL A 216 -1.55 11.81 -6.33
C VAL A 216 -1.23 10.91 -5.14
N VAL A 217 -1.61 9.63 -5.21
CA VAL A 217 -1.27 8.64 -4.20
C VAL A 217 0.24 8.60 -3.98
N MET A 218 1.02 8.41 -5.05
CA MET A 218 2.47 8.32 -4.98
C MET A 218 3.11 9.59 -4.38
N LEU A 219 2.69 10.78 -4.83
CA LEU A 219 3.22 12.04 -4.29
C LEU A 219 2.93 12.20 -2.79
N LEU A 220 1.74 11.79 -2.34
CA LEU A 220 1.37 11.89 -0.93
C LEU A 220 2.03 10.83 -0.06
N THR A 221 2.39 9.66 -0.61
CA THR A 221 3.22 8.68 0.12
C THR A 221 4.63 9.20 0.42
N MET A 222 5.13 10.18 -0.34
CA MET A 222 6.44 10.80 -0.07
C MET A 222 6.44 11.68 1.18
N VAL A 223 5.27 12.10 1.67
CA VAL A 223 5.15 12.92 2.88
C VAL A 223 4.94 11.99 4.08
N PRO A 224 5.90 11.84 5.01
CA PRO A 224 5.87 10.76 6.01
C PRO A 224 4.62 10.74 6.90
N ILE A 225 4.18 11.90 7.38
CA ILE A 225 2.99 12.01 8.25
C ILE A 225 1.71 11.68 7.48
N ILE A 226 1.62 12.13 6.23
CA ILE A 226 0.45 11.89 5.38
C ILE A 226 0.40 10.40 4.96
N ASN A 227 1.55 9.80 4.69
CA ASN A 227 1.70 8.40 4.24
C ASN A 227 0.96 7.40 5.15
N LEU A 228 0.90 7.66 6.46
CA LEU A 228 0.15 6.84 7.44
C LEU A 228 -1.35 6.71 7.10
N PHE A 229 -1.92 7.72 6.44
CA PHE A 229 -3.33 7.76 6.06
C PHE A 229 -3.55 7.52 4.57
N VAL A 230 -2.50 7.56 3.74
CA VAL A 230 -2.64 7.42 2.28
C VAL A 230 -3.29 6.10 1.90
N MET A 231 -2.87 4.99 2.51
CA MET A 231 -3.44 3.67 2.22
C MET A 231 -4.96 3.62 2.39
N PRO A 232 -5.56 3.92 3.56
CA PRO A 232 -7.01 3.90 3.73
C PRO A 232 -7.74 4.92 2.85
N ILE A 233 -7.16 6.10 2.64
CA ILE A 233 -7.71 7.12 1.73
C ILE A 233 -7.76 6.61 0.28
N ALA A 234 -6.66 6.02 -0.18
CA ALA A 234 -6.53 5.48 -1.52
C ALA A 234 -7.47 4.30 -1.74
N VAL A 235 -7.60 3.38 -0.77
CA VAL A 235 -8.61 2.30 -0.82
C VAL A 235 -10.01 2.90 -0.96
N CYS A 236 -10.36 3.90 -0.14
CA CYS A 236 -11.69 4.52 -0.22
C CYS A 236 -11.96 5.18 -1.59
N GLY A 237 -10.98 5.92 -2.10
CA GLY A 237 -11.07 6.57 -3.41
C GLY A 237 -11.14 5.57 -4.56
N ALA A 238 -10.37 4.50 -4.48
CA ALA A 238 -10.36 3.41 -5.45
C ALA A 238 -11.70 2.65 -5.50
N THR A 239 -12.32 2.41 -4.34
CA THR A 239 -13.66 1.81 -4.27
C THR A 239 -14.74 2.74 -4.82
N ALA A 240 -14.66 4.05 -4.57
CA ALA A 240 -15.57 5.01 -5.19
C ALA A 240 -15.43 5.00 -6.73
N MET A 241 -14.19 5.00 -7.22
CA MET A 241 -13.91 4.86 -8.65
C MET A 241 -14.43 3.55 -9.24
N TRP A 242 -14.29 2.44 -8.51
CA TRP A 242 -14.87 1.15 -8.87
C TRP A 242 -16.39 1.22 -9.05
N VAL A 243 -17.11 1.76 -8.05
CA VAL A 243 -18.58 1.86 -8.07
C VAL A 243 -19.06 2.67 -9.27
N ASP A 244 -18.41 3.80 -9.56
CA ASP A 244 -18.84 4.73 -10.61
C ASP A 244 -18.47 4.25 -12.03
N HIS A 245 -17.39 3.48 -12.19
CA HIS A 245 -16.80 3.25 -13.52
C HIS A 245 -16.62 1.79 -13.94
N TYR A 246 -16.61 0.84 -13.01
CA TYR A 246 -16.20 -0.53 -13.27
C TYR A 246 -17.22 -1.57 -12.79
N ARG A 247 -17.90 -1.31 -11.67
CA ARG A 247 -18.80 -2.26 -11.02
C ARG A 247 -19.91 -2.77 -11.94
N SER A 248 -20.51 -1.92 -12.77
CA SER A 248 -21.59 -2.32 -13.68
C SER A 248 -21.19 -3.42 -14.67
N GLN A 249 -19.90 -3.49 -15.02
CA GLN A 249 -19.35 -4.48 -15.94
C GLN A 249 -18.89 -5.75 -15.22
N PHE A 250 -18.34 -5.62 -14.01
CA PHE A 250 -17.59 -6.70 -13.36
C PHE A 250 -18.25 -7.31 -12.11
N LYS A 251 -19.36 -6.75 -11.61
CA LYS A 251 -20.03 -7.23 -10.38
C LYS A 251 -20.45 -8.71 -10.40
N ARG A 252 -20.63 -9.31 -11.59
CA ARG A 252 -21.18 -10.67 -11.76
C ARG A 252 -20.15 -11.79 -11.82
N TYR A 253 -18.86 -11.49 -11.69
CA TYR A 253 -17.81 -12.51 -11.52
C TYR A 253 -17.97 -13.24 -10.18
#